data_AF-A0A6P0XZZ7-F1
#
_entry.id   AF-A0A6P0XZZ7-F1
#
_cell.length_a   1.000
_cell.length_b   1.000
_cell.length_c   1.000
_cell.angle_alpha   90.00
_cell.angle_beta   90.00
_cell.angle_gamma   90.00
#
_symmetry.space_group_name_H-M   'P 1'
#
loop_
_entity.id
_entity.type
_entity.pdbx_description
1 polymer ?
#
loop_
_entity_poly.entity_id
_entity_poly.type
_entity_poly.pdbx_seq_one_letter_code
_entity_poly.pdbx_strand_id
1 'polypeptide(L)'
;MLYFIIVWIFLTITCLTIGTALLNISKADCFDRLGDRLIISVWLGIVSLCVSLLATSLILPLSTLVGSAVAILLISLSLLSPITRKELNQFRSIISPKILVGFFSLAVIIAAFTSQKIIWFDTGLYHFGSIGWLSEYGAVPGVALINPKFGFTSSWFALAAPLIPKFLAGRVGAITNGFIFLIATCQFLITLTQLWKNTSRFSDWFLTITTGIVLSIYTITALAGSPIVISFSADVAITLLIIITAWSFLIISHQNHRKINQDNYKNYAFDARIIPLILSAG
;
A
#
# COMPACT_ATOMS: atom_id res chain seq x y z
N MET A 1 -17.20 -8.86 -3.62
CA MET A 1 -16.11 -9.84 -3.47
C MET A 1 -15.26 -10.00 -4.74
N LEU A 2 -15.77 -10.55 -5.86
CA LEU A 2 -14.94 -10.79 -7.06
C LEU A 2 -14.21 -9.54 -7.58
N TYR A 3 -14.90 -8.40 -7.65
CA TYR A 3 -14.30 -7.13 -8.05
C TYR A 3 -13.12 -6.71 -7.15
N PHE A 4 -13.23 -6.94 -5.83
CA PHE A 4 -12.14 -6.63 -4.89
C PHE A 4 -10.90 -7.45 -5.23
N ILE A 5 -11.06 -8.75 -5.44
CA ILE A 5 -9.95 -9.66 -5.75
C ILE A 5 -9.28 -9.27 -7.07
N ILE A 6 -10.05 -8.94 -8.11
CA ILE A 6 -9.50 -8.48 -9.40
C ILE A 6 -8.66 -7.21 -9.20
N VAL A 7 -9.21 -6.21 -8.50
CA VAL A 7 -8.50 -4.96 -8.23
C VAL A 7 -7.27 -5.19 -7.36
N TRP A 8 -7.34 -6.07 -6.36
CA TRP A 8 -6.19 -6.35 -5.47
C TRP A 8 -5.07 -7.08 -6.20
N ILE A 9 -5.37 -7.99 -7.12
CA ILE A 9 -4.36 -8.61 -7.99
C ILE A 9 -3.70 -7.54 -8.86
N PHE A 10 -4.50 -6.68 -9.50
CA PHE A 10 -4.01 -5.57 -10.31
C PHE A 10 -3.12 -4.61 -9.50
N LEU A 11 -3.57 -4.18 -8.32
CA LEU A 11 -2.83 -3.29 -7.43
C LEU A 11 -1.56 -3.95 -6.91
N THR A 12 -1.59 -5.24 -6.55
CA THR A 12 -0.40 -5.97 -6.09
C THR A 12 0.67 -5.97 -7.17
N ILE A 13 0.31 -6.32 -8.41
CA ILE A 13 1.26 -6.37 -9.54
C ILE A 13 1.80 -4.96 -9.85
N THR A 14 0.92 -3.97 -9.88
CA THR A 14 1.27 -2.57 -10.17
C THR A 14 2.22 -2.03 -9.11
N CYS A 15 1.84 -2.13 -7.84
CA CYS A 15 2.63 -1.60 -6.72
C CYS A 15 3.95 -2.37 -6.55
N LEU A 16 3.94 -3.70 -6.71
CA LEU A 16 5.17 -4.49 -6.68
C LEU A 16 6.16 -4.00 -7.74
N THR A 17 5.69 -3.81 -8.98
CA THR A 17 6.55 -3.36 -10.09
C THR A 17 7.14 -1.97 -9.84
N ILE A 18 6.31 -1.01 -9.42
CA ILE A 18 6.73 0.36 -9.14
C ILE A 18 7.72 0.40 -7.97
N GLY A 19 7.40 -0.25 -6.85
CA GLY A 19 8.25 -0.23 -5.68
C GLY A 19 9.56 -0.98 -5.85
N THR A 20 9.58 -2.08 -6.62
CA THR A 20 10.84 -2.76 -6.95
C THR A 20 11.77 -1.86 -7.77
N ALA A 21 11.24 -1.01 -8.66
CA ALA A 21 12.06 0.01 -9.33
C ALA A 21 12.64 1.01 -8.32
N LEU A 22 11.84 1.50 -7.37
CA LEU A 22 12.29 2.45 -6.34
C LEU A 22 13.34 1.87 -5.40
N LEU A 23 13.22 0.60 -5.00
CA LEU A 23 14.25 -0.09 -4.21
C LEU A 23 15.57 -0.18 -4.97
N ASN A 24 15.51 -0.45 -6.27
CA ASN A 24 16.70 -0.54 -7.11
C ASN A 24 17.35 0.82 -7.35
N ILE A 25 16.55 1.87 -7.56
CA ILE A 25 17.04 3.27 -7.68
C ILE A 25 17.70 3.72 -6.37
N SER A 26 17.10 3.40 -5.22
CA SER A 26 17.63 3.73 -3.90
C SER A 26 18.75 2.81 -3.42
N LYS A 27 19.16 1.80 -4.22
CA LYS A 27 20.18 0.80 -3.87
C LYS A 27 19.94 0.17 -2.50
N ALA A 28 18.67 -0.11 -2.20
CA ALA A 28 18.25 -0.58 -0.89
C ALA A 28 18.48 -2.08 -0.71
N ASP A 29 19.75 -2.49 -0.77
CA ASP A 29 20.20 -3.86 -0.53
C ASP A 29 20.04 -4.29 0.93
N CYS A 30 19.59 -3.36 1.80
CA CYS A 30 19.31 -3.66 3.20
C CYS A 30 18.12 -4.58 3.44
N PHE A 31 17.18 -4.60 2.49
CA PHE A 31 16.10 -5.56 2.45
C PHE A 31 16.58 -6.81 1.73
N ASP A 32 17.36 -7.62 2.43
CA ASP A 32 18.05 -8.81 1.91
C ASP A 32 17.13 -10.04 1.81
N ARG A 33 16.14 -10.14 2.70
CA ARG A 33 15.15 -11.22 2.68
C ARG A 33 14.11 -10.98 1.60
N LEU A 34 13.86 -12.00 0.78
CA LEU A 34 12.89 -11.95 -0.31
C LEU A 34 11.48 -11.51 0.16
N GLY A 35 11.01 -12.01 1.31
CA GLY A 35 9.70 -11.63 1.87
C GLY A 35 9.64 -10.14 2.25
N ASP A 36 10.65 -9.65 2.96
CA ASP A 36 10.74 -8.25 3.39
C ASP A 36 10.83 -7.33 2.16
N ARG A 37 11.64 -7.73 1.17
CA ARG A 37 11.84 -7.01 -0.09
C ARG A 37 10.57 -6.94 -0.95
N LEU A 38 9.77 -8.00 -0.97
CA LEU A 38 8.44 -8.02 -1.60
C LEU A 38 7.47 -7.05 -0.91
N ILE A 39 7.38 -7.12 0.43
CA ILE A 39 6.46 -6.29 1.21
C ILE A 39 6.80 -4.80 1.08
N ILE A 40 8.07 -4.42 1.27
CA ILE A 40 8.49 -3.02 1.15
C ILE A 40 8.32 -2.50 -0.29
N SER A 41 8.51 -3.34 -1.32
CA SER A 41 8.19 -2.99 -2.71
C SER A 41 6.71 -2.65 -2.85
N VAL A 42 5.80 -3.48 -2.36
CA VAL A 42 4.36 -3.20 -2.47
C VAL A 42 4.01 -1.88 -1.76
N TRP A 43 4.51 -1.64 -0.54
CA TRP A 43 4.25 -0.38 0.18
C TRP A 43 4.80 0.86 -0.54
N LEU A 44 6.03 0.80 -1.07
CA LEU A 44 6.59 1.90 -1.86
C LEU A 44 5.78 2.16 -3.14
N GLY A 45 5.31 1.10 -3.79
CA GLY A 45 4.43 1.21 -4.94
C GLY A 45 3.07 1.83 -4.61
N ILE A 46 2.46 1.47 -3.47
CA ILE A 46 1.21 2.07 -2.98
C ILE A 46 1.39 3.57 -2.83
N VAL A 47 2.39 4.00 -2.05
CA VAL A 47 2.62 5.43 -1.78
C VAL A 47 2.89 6.19 -3.07
N SER A 48 3.73 5.64 -3.95
CA SER A 48 4.07 6.29 -5.22
C SER A 48 2.88 6.41 -6.15
N LEU A 49 2.01 5.41 -6.20
CA LEU A 49 0.78 5.46 -6.97
C LEU A 49 -0.21 6.47 -6.39
N CYS A 50 -0.41 6.49 -5.06
CA CYS A 50 -1.25 7.48 -4.38
C CYS A 50 -0.82 8.91 -4.68
N VAL A 51 0.47 9.21 -4.51
CA VAL A 51 1.04 10.55 -4.74
C VAL A 51 0.96 10.94 -6.23
N SER A 52 1.24 10.00 -7.14
CA SER A 52 1.14 10.26 -8.59
C SER A 52 -0.29 10.55 -9.03
N LEU A 53 -1.27 9.81 -8.50
CA LEU A 53 -2.69 10.07 -8.76
C LEU A 53 -3.13 11.41 -8.16
N LEU A 54 -2.70 11.72 -6.93
CA LEU A 54 -2.99 13.02 -6.32
C LEU A 54 -2.41 14.16 -7.15
N ALA A 55 -1.16 14.06 -7.60
CA ALA A 55 -0.56 15.06 -8.47
C ALA A 55 -1.30 15.19 -9.82
N THR A 56 -1.73 14.07 -10.40
CA THR A 56 -2.52 14.05 -11.64
C THR A 56 -3.87 14.74 -11.45
N SER A 57 -4.46 14.61 -10.26
CA SER A 57 -5.75 15.23 -9.93
C SER A 57 -5.75 16.75 -10.01
N LEU A 58 -4.57 17.39 -9.90
CA LEU A 58 -4.42 18.84 -10.04
C LEU A 58 -4.73 19.35 -11.46
N ILE A 59 -4.68 18.44 -12.45
CA ILE A 59 -4.79 18.79 -13.88
C ILE A 59 -5.95 18.05 -14.53
N LEU A 60 -6.16 16.78 -14.16
CA LEU A 60 -7.12 15.88 -14.81
C LEU A 60 -8.02 15.18 -13.80
N PRO A 61 -9.30 14.90 -14.15
CA PRO A 61 -10.16 14.08 -13.33
C PRO A 61 -9.66 12.62 -13.27
N LEU A 62 -9.72 12.03 -12.08
CA LEU A 62 -9.24 10.67 -11.80
C LEU A 62 -10.28 9.61 -12.19
N SER A 63 -10.72 9.67 -13.44
CA SER A 63 -11.52 8.62 -14.05
C SER A 63 -10.74 7.30 -14.08
N THR A 64 -11.43 6.17 -14.22
CA THR A 64 -10.79 4.85 -14.37
C THR A 64 -9.77 4.85 -15.51
N LEU A 65 -10.06 5.52 -16.64
CA LEU A 65 -9.14 5.62 -17.77
C LEU A 65 -7.84 6.36 -17.39
N VAL A 66 -7.95 7.52 -16.75
CA VAL A 66 -6.80 8.34 -16.33
C VAL A 66 -5.98 7.58 -15.29
N GLY A 67 -6.63 6.96 -14.29
CA GLY A 67 -5.93 6.16 -13.29
C GLY A 67 -5.21 4.97 -13.89
N SER A 68 -5.82 4.25 -14.84
CA SER A 68 -5.16 3.17 -15.58
C SER A 68 -3.99 3.67 -16.42
N ALA A 69 -4.11 4.84 -17.07
CA ALA A 69 -3.04 5.44 -17.84
C ALA A 69 -1.82 5.80 -16.96
N VAL A 70 -2.06 6.40 -15.79
CA VAL A 70 -1.00 6.68 -14.80
C VAL A 70 -0.33 5.39 -14.34
N ALA A 71 -1.11 4.36 -14.00
CA ALA A 71 -0.56 3.06 -13.59
C ALA A 71 0.31 2.43 -14.70
N ILE A 72 -0.17 2.42 -15.95
CA ILE A 72 0.57 1.89 -17.11
C ILE A 72 1.85 2.68 -17.35
N LEU A 73 1.81 4.02 -17.24
CA LEU A 73 2.98 4.87 -17.38
C LEU A 73 4.05 4.53 -16.33
N LEU A 74 3.67 4.46 -15.06
CA LEU A 74 4.59 4.15 -13.96
C LEU A 74 5.15 2.72 -14.08
N ILE A 75 4.33 1.73 -14.45
CA ILE A 75 4.80 0.37 -14.76
C ILE A 75 5.80 0.40 -15.91
N SER A 76 5.50 1.10 -16.99
CA SER A 76 6.36 1.15 -18.18
C SER A 76 7.72 1.76 -17.84
N LEU A 77 7.73 2.89 -17.11
CA LEU A 77 8.95 3.53 -16.63
C LEU A 77 9.76 2.60 -15.70
N SER A 78 9.08 1.91 -14.79
CA SER A 78 9.72 0.94 -13.87
C SER A 78 10.37 -0.22 -14.62
N LEU A 79 9.72 -0.71 -15.68
CA LEU A 79 10.20 -1.81 -16.49
C LEU A 79 11.30 -1.41 -17.47
N LEU A 80 11.65 -0.13 -17.64
CA LEU A 80 12.82 0.27 -18.44
C LEU A 80 14.13 -0.24 -17.81
N SER A 81 14.17 -0.36 -16.48
CA SER A 81 15.33 -0.84 -15.73
C SER A 81 15.54 -2.36 -15.89
N PRO A 82 16.70 -2.84 -16.42
CA PRO A 82 16.98 -4.26 -16.55
C PRO A 82 17.09 -4.97 -15.19
N ILE A 83 17.56 -4.26 -14.16
CA ILE A 83 17.71 -4.79 -12.79
C ILE A 83 16.32 -5.10 -12.23
N THR A 84 15.38 -4.17 -12.39
CA THR A 84 13.98 -4.36 -11.96
C THR A 84 13.32 -5.55 -12.65
N ARG A 85 13.49 -5.69 -13.97
CA ARG A 85 12.98 -6.85 -14.72
C ARG A 85 13.55 -8.18 -14.20
N LYS A 86 14.86 -8.22 -13.93
CA LYS A 86 15.53 -9.41 -13.39
C LYS A 86 14.99 -9.79 -12.01
N GLU A 87 14.80 -8.79 -11.14
CA GLU A 87 14.29 -9.00 -9.78
C GLU A 87 12.81 -9.46 -9.78
N LEU A 88 11.97 -8.87 -10.63
CA LEU A 88 10.58 -9.32 -10.79
C LEU A 88 10.50 -10.78 -11.28
N ASN A 89 11.42 -11.19 -12.16
CA ASN A 89 11.53 -12.60 -12.57
C ASN A 89 11.98 -13.52 -11.43
N GLN A 90 12.80 -13.03 -10.49
CA GLN A 90 13.16 -13.77 -9.27
C GLN A 90 11.95 -13.92 -8.34
N PHE A 91 11.11 -12.90 -8.19
CA PHE A 91 9.88 -13.06 -7.40
C PHE A 91 8.92 -14.06 -8.03
N ARG A 92 8.86 -14.10 -9.36
CA ARG A 92 8.05 -15.09 -10.09
C ARG A 92 8.48 -16.53 -9.80
N SER A 93 9.77 -16.80 -9.57
CA SER A 93 10.23 -18.18 -9.29
C SER A 93 9.80 -18.72 -7.92
N ILE A 94 9.39 -17.84 -7.01
CA ILE A 94 8.88 -18.21 -5.68
C ILE A 94 7.41 -18.61 -5.75
N ILE A 95 6.68 -18.18 -6.80
CA ILE A 95 5.26 -18.45 -6.95
C ILE A 95 5.06 -19.96 -7.14
N SER A 96 4.51 -20.61 -6.11
CA SER A 96 4.11 -22.00 -6.13
C SER A 96 2.58 -22.13 -6.03
N PRO A 97 1.97 -23.24 -6.47
CA PRO A 97 0.54 -23.46 -6.32
C PRO A 97 0.05 -23.30 -4.87
N LYS A 98 0.85 -23.73 -3.89
CA LYS A 98 0.53 -23.57 -2.46
C LYS A 98 0.45 -22.10 -2.04
N ILE A 99 1.39 -21.27 -2.48
CA ILE A 99 1.38 -19.83 -2.19
C ILE A 99 0.21 -19.14 -2.88
N LEU A 100 -0.07 -19.50 -4.14
CA LEU A 100 -1.23 -18.96 -4.88
C LEU A 100 -2.54 -19.30 -4.20
N VAL A 101 -2.73 -20.57 -3.82
CA VAL A 101 -3.93 -21.02 -3.09
C VAL A 101 -4.03 -20.30 -1.75
N GLY A 102 -2.93 -20.18 -0.99
CA GLY A 102 -2.91 -19.46 0.28
C GLY A 102 -3.28 -17.98 0.14
N PHE A 103 -2.66 -17.28 -0.80
CA PHE A 103 -2.94 -15.88 -1.09
C PHE A 103 -4.39 -15.67 -1.55
N PHE A 104 -4.88 -16.50 -2.48
CA PHE A 104 -6.25 -16.39 -2.99
C PHE A 104 -7.28 -16.71 -1.89
N SER A 105 -7.04 -17.72 -1.07
CA SER A 105 -7.90 -18.05 0.07
C SER A 105 -7.97 -16.88 1.05
N LEU A 106 -6.82 -16.28 1.37
CA LEU A 106 -6.76 -15.10 2.23
C LEU A 106 -7.48 -13.91 1.61
N ALA A 107 -7.28 -13.65 0.32
CA ALA A 107 -7.98 -12.60 -0.40
C ALA A 107 -9.50 -12.81 -0.42
N VAL A 108 -9.98 -14.05 -0.57
CA VAL A 108 -11.42 -14.37 -0.48
C VAL A 108 -11.96 -14.07 0.92
N ILE A 109 -11.26 -14.48 1.97
CA ILE A 109 -11.66 -14.23 3.37
C ILE A 109 -11.74 -12.72 3.63
N ILE A 110 -10.70 -11.97 3.26
CA ILE A 110 -10.65 -10.52 3.50
C ILE A 110 -11.66 -9.79 2.61
N ALA A 111 -11.91 -10.25 1.38
CA ALA A 111 -12.95 -9.69 0.53
C ALA A 111 -14.35 -9.97 1.11
N ALA A 112 -14.59 -11.13 1.71
CA ALA A 112 -15.85 -11.44 2.39
C ALA A 112 -16.06 -10.50 3.59
N PHE A 113 -15.01 -10.30 4.38
CA PHE A 113 -15.01 -9.42 5.54
C PHE A 113 -15.23 -7.95 5.15
N THR A 114 -14.53 -7.46 4.13
CA THR A 114 -14.52 -6.03 3.77
C THR A 114 -15.59 -5.61 2.78
N SER A 115 -16.29 -6.53 2.11
CA SER A 115 -17.38 -6.18 1.17
C SER A 115 -18.76 -6.02 1.84
N GLN A 116 -18.79 -5.92 3.16
CA GLN A 116 -19.99 -5.65 3.95
C GLN A 116 -20.51 -4.21 3.74
N LYS A 117 -21.71 -3.93 4.26
CA LYS A 117 -22.30 -2.59 4.21
C LYS A 117 -21.43 -1.60 4.99
N ILE A 118 -21.13 -0.48 4.34
CA ILE A 118 -20.40 0.62 4.97
C ILE A 118 -21.36 1.39 5.88
N ILE A 119 -21.01 1.45 7.16
CA ILE A 119 -21.73 2.23 8.18
C ILE A 119 -20.84 3.29 8.86
N TRP A 120 -19.58 3.40 8.45
CA TRP A 120 -18.65 4.41 8.97
C TRP A 120 -19.13 5.82 8.62
N PHE A 121 -19.34 6.64 9.64
CA PHE A 121 -19.98 7.96 9.51
C PHE A 121 -19.27 8.85 8.48
N ASP A 122 -17.95 8.98 8.57
CA ASP A 122 -17.19 9.89 7.70
C ASP A 122 -17.22 9.49 6.23
N THR A 123 -17.45 8.20 5.96
CA THR A 123 -17.58 7.72 4.58
C THR A 123 -18.79 8.31 3.89
N GLY A 124 -19.94 8.31 4.58
CA GLY A 124 -21.14 8.97 4.09
C GLY A 124 -21.06 10.49 4.19
N LEU A 125 -20.33 11.01 5.18
CA LEU A 125 -20.23 12.46 5.42
C LEU A 125 -19.42 13.17 4.33
N TYR A 126 -18.22 12.67 3.99
CA TYR A 126 -17.34 13.32 3.03
C TYR A 126 -16.48 12.39 2.18
N HIS A 127 -16.06 11.20 2.63
CA HIS A 127 -15.11 10.39 1.82
C HIS A 127 -15.68 10.05 0.45
N PHE A 128 -16.91 9.53 0.41
CA PHE A 128 -17.53 9.11 -0.84
C PHE A 128 -17.73 10.28 -1.81
N GLY A 129 -18.17 11.42 -1.27
CA GLY A 129 -18.32 12.65 -2.04
C GLY A 129 -16.99 13.13 -2.61
N SER A 130 -15.95 13.23 -1.78
CA SER A 130 -14.62 13.68 -2.20
C SER A 130 -13.97 12.76 -3.23
N ILE A 131 -14.12 11.44 -3.08
CA ILE A 131 -13.65 10.46 -4.06
C ILE A 131 -14.39 10.61 -5.39
N GLY A 132 -15.72 10.76 -5.34
CA GLY A 132 -16.54 11.02 -6.54
C GLY A 132 -16.15 12.32 -7.24
N TRP A 133 -15.90 13.38 -6.47
CA TRP A 133 -15.45 14.67 -7.00
C TRP A 133 -14.09 14.57 -7.68
N LEU A 134 -13.12 13.90 -7.07
CA LEU A 134 -11.82 13.63 -7.67
C LEU A 134 -11.94 12.83 -8.97
N SER A 135 -12.87 11.86 -9.02
CA SER A 135 -13.10 11.04 -10.21
C SER A 135 -13.72 11.80 -11.37
N GLU A 136 -14.62 12.75 -11.09
CA GLU A 136 -15.36 13.51 -12.11
C GLU A 136 -14.66 14.80 -12.54
N TYR A 137 -14.05 15.52 -11.59
CA TYR A 137 -13.55 16.89 -11.81
C TYR A 137 -12.07 17.06 -11.45
N GLY A 138 -11.46 16.13 -10.71
CA GLY A 138 -10.14 16.33 -10.14
C GLY A 138 -10.17 17.38 -9.02
N ALA A 139 -9.04 18.05 -8.79
CA ALA A 139 -8.91 19.12 -7.82
C ALA A 139 -9.40 20.44 -8.42
N VAL A 140 -10.42 21.05 -7.81
CA VAL A 140 -11.00 22.32 -8.24
C VAL A 140 -10.64 23.41 -7.23
N PRO A 141 -9.79 24.39 -7.58
CA PRO A 141 -9.43 25.48 -6.68
C PRO A 141 -10.67 26.24 -6.16
N GLY A 142 -10.69 26.53 -4.86
CA GLY A 142 -11.77 27.29 -4.22
C GLY A 142 -13.02 26.49 -3.85
N VAL A 143 -13.15 25.22 -4.25
CA VAL A 143 -14.34 24.40 -3.93
C VAL A 143 -14.56 24.25 -2.41
N ALA A 144 -13.47 24.21 -1.64
CA ALA A 144 -13.52 24.12 -0.18
C ALA A 144 -14.14 25.35 0.49
N LEU A 145 -14.14 26.52 -0.17
CA LEU A 145 -14.80 27.73 0.33
C LEU A 145 -16.32 27.65 0.24
N ILE A 146 -16.85 26.84 -0.69
CA ILE A 146 -18.28 26.61 -0.87
C ILE A 146 -18.73 25.43 0.02
N ASN A 147 -17.97 24.34 -0.02
CA ASN A 147 -18.22 23.17 0.81
C ASN A 147 -16.91 22.65 1.41
N PRO A 148 -16.66 22.89 2.71
CA PRO A 148 -15.38 22.56 3.35
C PRO A 148 -15.08 21.06 3.38
N LYS A 149 -16.08 20.20 3.17
CA LYS A 149 -15.90 18.74 3.08
C LYS A 149 -15.03 18.32 1.89
N PHE A 150 -14.98 19.13 0.83
CA PHE A 150 -14.06 18.91 -0.29
C PHE A 150 -12.65 19.46 -0.03
N GLY A 151 -12.42 20.14 1.10
CA GLY A 151 -11.11 20.61 1.52
C GLY A 151 -10.22 19.52 2.13
N PHE A 152 -10.78 18.35 2.48
CA PHE A 152 -10.02 17.21 2.98
C PHE A 152 -9.27 16.52 1.83
N THR A 153 -8.07 17.01 1.54
CA THR A 153 -7.18 16.44 0.52
C THR A 153 -6.51 15.17 1.05
N SER A 154 -6.59 14.08 0.29
CA SER A 154 -5.97 12.81 0.66
C SER A 154 -5.45 12.06 -0.57
N SER A 155 -4.18 11.64 -0.52
CA SER A 155 -3.55 10.76 -1.51
C SER A 155 -4.28 9.40 -1.58
N TRP A 156 -4.85 8.96 -0.46
CA TRP A 156 -5.65 7.73 -0.36
C TRP A 156 -6.98 7.82 -1.10
N PHE A 157 -7.65 8.98 -1.06
CA PHE A 157 -8.87 9.22 -1.85
C PHE A 157 -8.55 9.29 -3.34
N ALA A 158 -7.40 9.87 -3.70
CA ALA A 158 -6.91 9.88 -5.09
C ALA A 158 -6.65 8.45 -5.61
N LEU A 159 -6.12 7.55 -4.79
CA LEU A 159 -6.01 6.13 -5.14
C LEU A 159 -7.38 5.46 -5.34
N ALA A 160 -8.35 5.78 -4.48
CA ALA A 160 -9.68 5.18 -4.53
C ALA A 160 -10.49 5.65 -5.76
N ALA A 161 -10.37 6.90 -6.18
CA ALA A 161 -11.16 7.52 -7.25
C ALA A 161 -11.26 6.71 -8.56
N PRO A 162 -10.15 6.25 -9.18
CA PRO A 162 -10.23 5.49 -10.42
C PRO A 162 -10.73 4.05 -10.25
N LEU A 163 -10.73 3.52 -9.02
CA LEU A 163 -11.08 2.13 -8.70
C LEU A 163 -12.58 1.92 -8.47
N ILE A 164 -13.37 2.98 -8.53
CA ILE A 164 -14.79 2.96 -8.18
C ILE A 164 -15.62 3.37 -9.39
N PRO A 165 -16.00 2.41 -10.24
CA PRO A 165 -16.87 2.72 -11.35
C PRO A 165 -18.26 3.09 -10.82
N LYS A 166 -18.91 4.05 -11.49
CA LYS A 166 -20.20 4.62 -11.06
C LYS A 166 -21.27 3.55 -10.77
N PHE A 167 -21.29 2.47 -11.55
CA PHE A 167 -22.26 1.37 -11.39
C PHE A 167 -22.04 0.51 -10.12
N LEU A 168 -20.86 0.57 -9.48
CA LEU A 168 -20.53 -0.18 -8.26
C LEU A 168 -20.36 0.72 -7.03
N ALA A 169 -20.50 2.03 -7.16
CA ALA A 169 -19.96 3.00 -6.20
C ALA A 169 -20.39 2.78 -4.73
N GLY A 170 -21.62 2.32 -4.48
CA GLY A 170 -22.10 2.00 -3.12
C GLY A 170 -21.73 0.61 -2.57
N ARG A 171 -21.11 -0.27 -3.38
CA ARG A 171 -20.82 -1.68 -3.04
C ARG A 171 -19.34 -2.00 -2.93
N VAL A 172 -18.46 -1.08 -3.32
CA VAL A 172 -17.01 -1.30 -3.38
C VAL A 172 -16.20 -0.34 -2.51
N GLY A 173 -16.83 0.30 -1.54
CA GLY A 173 -16.18 1.41 -0.85
C GLY A 173 -15.09 1.06 0.16
N ALA A 174 -14.93 -0.21 0.53
CA ALA A 174 -13.80 -0.63 1.35
C ALA A 174 -12.65 -1.24 0.51
N ILE A 175 -12.64 -1.03 -0.81
CA ILE A 175 -11.70 -1.74 -1.71
C ILE A 175 -10.25 -1.42 -1.42
N THR A 176 -9.91 -0.16 -1.14
CA THR A 176 -8.54 0.27 -0.82
C THR A 176 -8.15 -0.16 0.60
N ASN A 177 -9.04 0.01 1.59
CA ASN A 177 -8.77 -0.41 2.97
C ASN A 177 -8.64 -1.94 3.09
N GLY A 178 -9.47 -2.71 2.40
CA GLY A 178 -9.32 -4.16 2.34
C GLY A 178 -8.05 -4.61 1.62
N PHE A 179 -7.56 -3.83 0.64
CA PHE A 179 -6.28 -4.11 -0.02
C PHE A 179 -5.11 -4.01 0.97
N ILE A 180 -4.97 -2.89 1.69
CA ILE A 180 -3.90 -2.74 2.69
C ILE A 180 -4.06 -3.69 3.86
N PHE A 181 -5.29 -4.05 4.22
CA PHE A 181 -5.55 -5.08 5.23
C PHE A 181 -5.05 -6.45 4.77
N LEU A 182 -5.24 -6.80 3.49
CA LEU A 182 -4.65 -8.00 2.87
C LEU A 182 -3.13 -7.95 2.89
N ILE A 183 -2.51 -6.84 2.46
CA ILE A 183 -1.05 -6.70 2.47
C ILE A 183 -0.48 -6.80 3.89
N ALA A 184 -1.09 -6.12 4.86
CA ALA A 184 -0.70 -6.20 6.27
C ALA A 184 -0.86 -7.61 6.85
N THR A 185 -1.90 -8.34 6.45
CA THR A 185 -2.09 -9.74 6.88
C THR A 185 -1.04 -10.66 6.25
N CYS A 186 -0.74 -10.52 4.95
CA CYS A 186 0.35 -11.24 4.30
C CYS A 186 1.69 -10.97 5.00
N GLN A 187 1.96 -9.72 5.31
CA GLN A 187 3.16 -9.31 6.03
C GLN A 187 3.26 -9.93 7.42
N PHE A 188 2.18 -9.87 8.21
CA PHE A 188 2.10 -10.51 9.53
C PHE A 188 2.39 -12.02 9.43
N LEU A 189 1.82 -12.71 8.45
CA LEU A 189 2.06 -14.14 8.24
C LEU A 189 3.52 -14.42 7.85
N ILE A 190 4.12 -13.60 6.98
CA ILE A 190 5.53 -13.72 6.60
C ILE A 190 6.42 -13.60 7.84
N THR A 191 6.25 -12.56 8.65
CA THR A 191 7.10 -12.36 9.83
C THR A 191 6.84 -13.39 10.92
N LEU A 192 5.57 -13.82 11.10
CA LEU A 192 5.22 -14.91 12.02
C LEU A 192 5.93 -16.21 11.65
N THR A 193 6.03 -16.56 10.36
CA THR A 193 6.79 -17.73 9.93
C THR A 193 8.30 -17.60 10.20
N GLN A 194 8.85 -16.39 10.18
CA GLN A 194 10.27 -16.14 10.52
C GLN A 194 10.51 -16.33 12.02
N LEU A 195 9.54 -15.93 12.87
CA LEU A 195 9.56 -16.18 14.32
C LEU A 195 9.46 -17.68 14.61
N TRP A 196 8.52 -18.39 13.99
CA TRP A 196 8.37 -19.84 14.18
C TRP A 196 9.59 -20.65 13.74
N LYS A 197 10.31 -20.19 12.72
CA LYS A 197 11.55 -20.83 12.25
C LYS A 197 12.79 -20.44 13.09
N ASN A 198 12.64 -19.63 14.14
CA ASN A 198 13.75 -19.09 14.94
C ASN A 198 14.81 -18.36 14.12
N THR A 199 14.41 -17.78 12.98
CA THR A 199 15.28 -16.95 12.13
C THR A 199 14.99 -15.47 12.31
N SER A 200 14.27 -15.08 13.36
CA SER A 200 13.78 -13.72 13.53
C SER A 200 14.87 -12.72 13.95
N ARG A 201 14.72 -11.50 13.45
CA ARG A 201 15.45 -10.29 13.83
C ARG A 201 14.56 -9.46 14.75
N PHE A 202 15.16 -8.49 15.43
CA PHE A 202 14.41 -7.52 16.23
C PHE A 202 13.33 -6.79 15.41
N SER A 203 13.62 -6.46 14.15
CA SER A 203 12.66 -5.88 13.20
C SER A 203 11.41 -6.75 13.01
N ASP A 204 11.55 -8.07 13.03
CA ASP A 204 10.45 -9.00 12.75
C ASP A 204 9.54 -9.14 13.97
N TRP A 205 10.13 -9.09 15.17
CA TRP A 205 9.37 -9.03 16.43
C TRP A 205 8.54 -7.76 16.51
N PHE A 206 9.17 -6.59 16.27
CA PHE A 206 8.46 -5.32 16.21
C PHE A 206 7.29 -5.38 15.22
N LEU A 207 7.58 -5.86 14.00
CA LEU A 207 6.59 -5.89 12.93
C LEU A 207 5.44 -6.86 13.23
N THR A 208 5.74 -8.06 13.70
CA THR A 208 4.71 -9.08 14.03
C THR A 208 3.81 -8.61 15.15
N ILE A 209 4.36 -8.06 16.23
CA ILE A 209 3.58 -7.60 17.38
C ILE A 209 2.70 -6.41 16.99
N THR A 210 3.28 -5.37 16.38
CA THR A 210 2.54 -4.14 16.03
C THR A 210 1.46 -4.39 14.99
N THR A 211 1.78 -5.11 13.90
CA THR A 211 0.76 -5.47 12.90
C THR A 211 -0.29 -6.42 13.48
N GLY A 212 0.08 -7.39 14.31
CA GLY A 212 -0.86 -8.28 14.98
C GLY A 212 -1.86 -7.52 15.88
N ILE A 213 -1.38 -6.55 16.65
CA ILE A 213 -2.23 -5.67 17.48
C ILE A 213 -3.18 -4.86 16.60
N VAL A 214 -2.66 -4.18 15.56
CA VAL A 214 -3.48 -3.33 14.68
C VAL A 214 -4.52 -4.14 13.92
N LEU A 215 -4.15 -5.31 13.36
CA LEU A 215 -5.10 -6.21 12.70
C LEU A 215 -6.18 -6.67 13.69
N SER A 216 -5.81 -7.01 14.93
CA SER A 216 -6.78 -7.42 15.97
C SER A 216 -7.73 -6.30 16.37
N ILE A 217 -7.23 -5.07 16.55
CA ILE A 217 -8.07 -3.91 16.86
C ILE A 217 -9.09 -3.67 15.74
N TYR A 218 -8.64 -3.70 14.48
CA TYR A 218 -9.52 -3.49 13.35
C TYR A 218 -10.54 -4.60 13.12
N THR A 219 -10.19 -5.86 13.40
CA THR A 219 -11.18 -6.95 13.35
C THR A 219 -12.20 -6.83 14.49
N ILE A 220 -11.75 -6.59 15.72
CA ILE A 220 -12.63 -6.45 16.89
C ILE A 220 -13.59 -5.27 16.73
N THR A 221 -13.09 -4.10 16.33
CA THR A 221 -13.93 -2.91 16.11
C THR A 221 -14.95 -3.12 15.01
N ALA A 222 -14.58 -3.84 13.94
CA ALA A 222 -15.54 -4.21 12.91
C ALA A 222 -16.64 -5.14 13.41
N LEU A 223 -16.30 -6.12 14.24
CA LEU A 223 -17.27 -7.02 14.87
C LEU A 223 -18.14 -6.32 15.93
N ALA A 224 -17.61 -5.30 16.60
CA ALA A 224 -18.30 -4.50 17.60
C ALA A 224 -19.22 -3.40 17.01
N GLY A 225 -19.30 -3.28 15.69
CA GLY A 225 -20.20 -2.34 15.00
C GLY A 225 -19.59 -0.98 14.63
N SER A 226 -18.27 -0.81 14.76
CA SER A 226 -17.54 0.41 14.34
C SER A 226 -16.45 0.09 13.29
N PRO A 227 -16.83 -0.43 12.10
CA PRO A 227 -15.89 -1.02 11.16
C PRO A 227 -15.13 0.02 10.31
N ILE A 228 -14.12 0.68 10.88
CA ILE A 228 -13.28 1.65 10.13
C ILE A 228 -12.56 1.00 8.94
N VAL A 229 -12.20 -0.29 9.01
CA VAL A 229 -11.64 -1.03 7.87
C VAL A 229 -12.66 -1.24 6.74
N ILE A 230 -13.95 -1.27 7.05
CA ILE A 230 -15.04 -1.35 6.08
C ILE A 230 -15.47 0.08 5.73
N SER A 231 -14.53 0.88 5.21
CA SER A 231 -14.72 2.30 4.90
C SER A 231 -13.65 2.81 3.92
N PHE A 232 -13.73 4.09 3.55
CA PHE A 232 -12.67 4.79 2.82
C PHE A 232 -11.62 5.48 3.68
N SER A 233 -11.71 5.39 5.02
CA SER A 233 -10.86 6.18 5.90
C SER A 233 -9.37 5.95 5.61
N ALA A 234 -8.64 7.06 5.46
CA ALA A 234 -7.19 7.04 5.31
C ALA A 234 -6.48 6.63 6.62
N ASP A 235 -7.16 6.65 7.77
CA ASP A 235 -6.58 6.31 9.07
C ASP A 235 -6.01 4.89 9.09
N VAL A 236 -6.65 3.96 8.38
CA VAL A 236 -6.17 2.57 8.24
C VAL A 236 -4.84 2.54 7.48
N ALA A 237 -4.74 3.31 6.39
CA ALA A 237 -3.52 3.42 5.59
C ALA A 237 -2.40 4.09 6.38
N ILE A 238 -2.68 5.22 7.04
CA ILE A 238 -1.72 5.98 7.84
C ILE A 238 -1.20 5.13 9.00
N THR A 239 -2.07 4.43 9.73
CA THR A 239 -1.67 3.58 10.85
C THR A 239 -0.69 2.50 10.40
N LEU A 240 -0.96 1.85 9.27
CA LEU A 240 -0.07 0.85 8.71
C LEU A 240 1.23 1.48 8.18
N LEU A 241 1.17 2.63 7.49
CA LEU A 241 2.36 3.34 7.01
C LEU A 241 3.30 3.76 8.15
N ILE A 242 2.77 4.18 9.30
CA ILE A 242 3.57 4.46 10.50
C ILE A 242 4.37 3.22 10.90
N ILE A 243 3.73 2.05 10.93
CA ILE A 243 4.40 0.78 11.27
C ILE A 243 5.47 0.43 10.24
N ILE A 244 5.18 0.53 8.93
CA ILE A 244 6.14 0.21 7.87
C ILE A 244 7.32 1.16 7.87
N THR A 245 7.07 2.45 8.12
CA THR A 245 8.11 3.46 8.21
C THR A 245 9.04 3.16 9.39
N ALA A 246 8.48 2.90 10.58
CA ALA A 246 9.26 2.51 11.75
C ALA A 246 10.06 1.21 11.52
N TRP A 247 9.44 0.20 10.91
CA TRP A 247 10.11 -1.05 10.56
C TRP A 247 11.26 -0.85 9.57
N SER A 248 11.08 0.02 8.57
CA SER A 248 12.14 0.34 7.61
C SER A 248 13.35 1.00 8.28
N PHE A 249 13.13 1.88 9.27
CA PHE A 249 14.20 2.44 10.08
C PHE A 249 14.97 1.36 10.86
N LEU A 250 14.28 0.37 11.43
CA LEU A 250 14.93 -0.72 12.15
C LEU A 250 15.82 -1.57 11.24
N ILE A 251 15.37 -1.88 10.03
CA ILE A 251 16.18 -2.64 9.05
C ILE A 251 17.42 -1.84 8.62
N ILE A 252 17.23 -0.58 8.23
CA ILE A 252 18.31 0.28 7.72
C ILE A 252 19.36 0.55 8.81
N SER A 253 18.92 0.85 10.05
CA SER A 253 19.82 1.12 11.17
C SER A 253 20.67 -0.09 11.55
N HIS A 254 20.10 -1.31 11.54
CA HIS A 254 20.83 -2.53 11.83
C HIS A 254 21.96 -2.78 10.83
N GLN A 255 21.75 -2.50 9.54
CA GLN A 255 22.81 -2.64 8.53
C GLN A 255 23.89 -1.56 8.63
N ASN A 256 23.53 -0.32 8.95
CA ASN A 256 24.52 0.75 9.12
C ASN A 256 25.49 0.42 10.26
N HIS A 257 25.02 -0.14 11.38
CA HIS A 257 25.91 -0.62 12.44
C HIS A 257 26.91 -1.68 11.97
N ARG A 258 26.52 -2.56 11.04
CA ARG A 258 27.44 -3.55 10.44
C ARG A 258 28.46 -2.92 9.49
N LYS A 259 28.05 -1.92 8.70
CA LYS A 259 28.92 -1.23 7.73
C LYS A 259 29.86 -0.19 8.37
N ILE A 260 29.50 0.44 9.49
CA ILE A 260 30.40 1.36 10.22
C ILE A 260 31.67 0.65 10.69
N ASN A 261 31.59 -0.65 10.97
CA ASN A 261 32.76 -1.47 11.32
C ASN A 261 33.63 -1.87 10.12
N GLN A 262 33.29 -1.42 8.89
CA GLN A 262 33.99 -1.72 7.64
C GLN A 262 34.13 -0.42 6.84
N ASP A 263 35.23 0.30 7.04
CA ASP A 263 35.50 1.63 6.46
C ASP A 263 35.18 1.75 4.96
N ASN A 264 34.18 2.57 4.62
CA ASN A 264 34.15 3.52 3.48
C ASN A 264 32.72 4.04 3.24
N TYR A 265 32.41 5.23 3.76
CA TYR A 265 31.17 5.93 3.41
C TYR A 265 31.31 6.67 2.08
N LYS A 266 30.76 6.10 1.00
CA LYS A 266 30.41 6.88 -0.20
C LYS A 266 28.99 7.42 -0.03
N ASN A 267 28.84 8.72 0.17
CA ASN A 267 27.55 9.39 0.18
C ASN A 267 26.97 9.44 -1.24
N TYR A 268 26.06 8.53 -1.56
CA TYR A 268 25.22 8.63 -2.74
C TYR A 268 23.98 9.49 -2.41
N ALA A 269 23.58 10.36 -3.34
CA ALA A 269 22.36 11.18 -3.19
C ALA A 269 21.08 10.33 -3.06
N PHE A 270 21.09 9.10 -3.60
CA PHE A 270 20.05 8.09 -3.44
C PHE A 270 20.65 6.84 -2.79
N ASP A 271 20.31 6.63 -1.52
CA ASP A 271 20.65 5.45 -0.70
C ASP A 271 19.38 4.99 0.05
N ALA A 272 19.41 3.82 0.66
CA ALA A 272 18.29 3.18 1.36
C ALA A 272 17.60 4.11 2.39
N ARG A 273 18.32 5.10 2.91
CA ARG A 273 17.83 6.11 3.87
C ARG A 273 16.67 6.96 3.34
N ILE A 274 16.48 7.02 2.03
CA ILE A 274 15.36 7.75 1.43
C ILE A 274 14.03 6.98 1.55
N ILE A 275 14.06 5.67 1.82
CA ILE A 275 12.86 4.84 1.87
C ILE A 275 11.87 5.28 2.96
N PRO A 276 12.29 5.46 4.24
CA PRO A 276 11.39 5.98 5.25
C PRO A 276 10.79 7.35 4.88
N LEU A 277 11.57 8.21 4.21
CA LEU A 277 11.09 9.51 3.75
C LEU A 277 9.98 9.36 2.69
N ILE A 278 10.19 8.49 1.69
CA ILE A 278 9.16 8.20 0.67
C ILE A 278 7.90 7.66 1.35
N LEU A 279 8.04 6.70 2.27
CA LEU A 279 6.90 6.12 2.98
C LEU A 279 6.13 7.16 3.82
N SER A 280 6.84 8.11 4.43
CA SER A 280 6.24 9.19 5.23
C SER A 280 5.54 10.27 4.42
N ALA A 281 5.78 10.33 3.11
CA ALA A 281 5.17 11.30 2.22
C ALA A 281 3.78 10.87 1.69
N GLY A 282 3.42 9.59 1.88
CA GLY A 282 2.15 9.01 1.43
C GLY A 282 0.99 9.32 2.37
#